data_AF-A0AAJ1R3G4-F1
#
_entry.id   AF-A0AAJ1R3G4-F1
#
_cell.length_a   1.000
_cell.length_b   1.000
_cell.length_c   1.000
_cell.angle_alpha   90.00
_cell.angle_beta   90.00
_cell.angle_gamma   90.00
#
_symmetry.space_group_name_H-M   'P 1'
#
loop_
_entity.id
_entity.type
_entity.pdbx_description
1 polymer ?
#
loop_
_entity_poly.entity_id
_entity_poly.type
_entity_poly.pdbx_seq_one_letter_code
_entity_poly.pdbx_strand_id
1 'polypeptide(L)' 'MEPKKKNKPNSLVIILFSMIALMIVIYFILVMFFPTVFESLTTGEIQPVPNK' A
#
# COMPACT_ATOMS: atom_id res chain seq x y z
N MET A 1 39.20 -16.13 -12.85
CA MET A 1 38.03 -15.46 -13.45
C MET A 1 37.97 -14.07 -12.86
N GLU A 2 38.09 -13.02 -13.66
CA GLU A 2 37.96 -11.65 -13.17
C GLU A 2 36.50 -11.39 -12.71
N PRO A 3 36.24 -10.63 -11.63
CA PRO A 3 34.92 -10.53 -11.04
C PRO A 3 33.96 -9.80 -11.99
N LYS A 4 32.93 -10.51 -12.45
CA LYS A 4 31.86 -9.94 -13.27
C LYS A 4 31.06 -8.91 -12.46
N LYS A 5 30.82 -7.77 -13.10
CA LYS A 5 29.96 -6.65 -12.67
C LYS A 5 28.76 -7.16 -11.84
N LYS A 6 28.72 -6.81 -10.55
CA LYS A 6 27.64 -7.21 -9.63
C LYS A 6 26.32 -6.60 -10.09
N ASN A 7 25.31 -7.44 -10.34
CA ASN A 7 23.96 -6.98 -10.68
C ASN A 7 23.36 -6.30 -9.45
N LYS A 8 23.33 -4.96 -9.46
CA LYS A 8 22.62 -4.17 -8.45
C LYS A 8 21.24 -3.86 -9.02
N PRO A 9 20.17 -3.98 -8.23
CA PRO A 9 18.86 -3.57 -8.68
C PRO A 9 18.93 -2.13 -9.18
N ASN A 10 18.29 -1.87 -10.32
CA ASN A 10 18.25 -0.54 -10.89
C ASN A 10 17.63 0.41 -9.86
N SER A 11 18.19 1.62 -9.72
CA SER A 11 17.69 2.62 -8.78
C SER A 11 16.20 2.91 -8.98
N LEU A 12 15.71 2.83 -10.22
CA LEU A 12 14.29 2.99 -10.54
C LEU A 12 13.42 1.93 -9.83
N VAL A 13 13.87 0.67 -9.81
CA VAL A 13 13.16 -0.44 -9.15
C VAL A 13 13.09 -0.22 -7.64
N ILE A 14 14.18 0.25 -7.04
CA ILE A 14 14.22 0.56 -5.60
C ILE A 14 13.22 1.66 -5.28
N ILE A 15 13.22 2.76 -6.05
CA ILE A 15 12.31 3.89 -5.85
C ILE A 15 10.85 3.44 -5.98
N LEU A 16 10.53 2.61 -6.98
CA LEU A 16 9.17 2.12 -7.21
C LEU A 16 8.65 1.33 -6.00
N PHE A 17 9.46 0.42 -5.46
CA PHE A 17 9.11 -0.36 -4.27
C PHE A 17 9.02 0.51 -3.01
N SER A 18 9.95 1.45 -2.83
CA SER A 18 9.91 2.40 -1.72
C SER A 18 8.65 3.27 -1.74
N MET A 19 8.15 3.62 -2.93
CA MET A 19 6.94 4.43 -3.07
C MET A 19 5.68 3.67 -2.61
N ILE A 20 5.62 2.36 -2.89
CA ILE A 20 4.54 1.50 -2.39
C ILE A 20 4.60 1.42 -0.86
N ALA A 21 5.78 1.15 -0.30
CA ALA A 21 5.97 1.09 1.14
C ALA A 21 5.58 2.42 1.83
N LEU A 22 5.95 3.55 1.22
CA LEU A 22 5.57 4.88 1.70
C LEU A 22 4.05 5.08 1.71
N MET A 23 3.34 4.68 0.65
CA MET A 23 1.88 4.77 0.60
C MET A 23 1.20 3.94 1.70
N ILE A 24 1.74 2.75 2.00
CA ILE A 24 1.23 1.91 3.09
C ILE A 24 1.39 2.62 4.44
N VAL A 25 2.55 3.22 4.71
CA VAL A 25 2.80 3.96 5.95
C VAL A 25 1.84 5.16 6.07
N ILE A 26 1.65 5.92 4.98
CA ILE A 26 0.73 7.05 4.96
C ILE A 26 -0.71 6.59 5.25
N TYR A 27 -1.16 5.49 4.65
CA TYR A 27 -2.47 4.92 4.92
C TYR A 27 -2.66 4.63 6.42
N PHE A 28 -1.70 3.98 7.07
CA PHE A 28 -1.79 3.69 8.50
C PHE A 28 -1.85 4.96 9.37
N ILE A 29 -1.06 5.98 9.04
CA ILE A 29 -1.10 7.27 9.74
C ILE A 29 -2.49 7.91 9.56
N LEU A 30 -3.02 7.94 8.34
CA LEU A 30 -4.32 8.54 8.05
C LEU A 30 -5.45 7.81 8.77
N VAL A 31 -5.46 6.48 8.79
CA VAL A 31 -6.49 5.71 9.51
C VAL A 31 -6.40 5.92 11.02
N MET A 32 -5.19 6.03 11.58
CA MET A 32 -4.99 6.21 13.02
C MET A 32 -5.40 7.60 13.52
N PHE A 33 -5.07 8.66 12.78
CA PHE A 33 -5.27 10.05 13.22
C PHE A 33 -6.50 10.73 12.59
N PHE A 34 -6.96 10.23 11.44
CA PHE A 34 -8.08 10.80 10.67
C PHE A 34 -9.13 9.73 10.31
N PRO A 35 -9.67 8.98 11.29
CA PRO A 35 -10.61 7.89 11.02
C PRO A 35 -11.88 8.36 10.28
N THR A 36 -12.32 9.60 10.53
CA THR A 36 -13.51 10.20 9.92
C THR A 36 -13.42 10.33 8.40
N VAL A 37 -12.22 10.44 7.83
CA VAL A 37 -12.03 10.48 6.36
C VAL A 37 -12.41 9.14 5.71
N PHE A 38 -12.39 8.05 6.48
CA PHE A 38 -12.65 6.71 6.01
C PHE A 38 -14.07 6.22 6.37
N GLU A 39 -14.85 6.96 7.16
CA GLU A 39 -16.20 6.58 7.57
C GLU A 39 -17.20 6.51 6.41
N SER A 40 -16.98 7.29 5.35
CA SER A 40 -17.83 7.28 4.16
C SER A 40 -17.52 6.13 3.19
N LEU A 41 -16.49 5.33 3.47
CA LEU A 41 -16.15 4.19 2.63
C LEU A 41 -17.10 3.03 2.91
N THR A 42 -17.59 2.39 1.86
CA THR A 42 -18.41 1.19 1.98
C THR A 42 -17.60 0.08 2.67
N THR A 43 -18.05 -0.33 3.84
CA THR A 43 -17.42 -1.38 4.66
C THR A 43 -17.72 -2.80 4.18
N GLY A 44 -18.58 -2.96 3.16
CA GLY A 44 -19.04 -4.26 2.69
C GLY A 44 -20.06 -4.95 3.61
N GLU A 45 -20.48 -4.28 4.69
CA GLU A 45 -21.48 -4.76 5.65
C GLU A 45 -22.90 -4.87 5.04
N ILE A 46 -23.19 -4.07 4.00
CA ILE A 46 -24.49 -4.09 3.34
C ILE A 46 -24.52 -5.26 2.36
N GLN A 47 -25.10 -6.38 2.80
CA GLN A 47 -25.41 -7.50 1.92
C GLN A 47 -26.48 -7.07 0.92
N PRO A 48 -26.25 -7.18 -0.40
CA PRO A 48 -27.23 -6.77 -1.41
C PRO A 48 -28.46 -7.68 -1.46
N VAL A 49 -28.43 -8.82 -0.76
CA VAL A 49 -29.54 -9.77 -0.70
C VAL A 49 -29.80 -10.13 0.76
N PRO A 50 -30.99 -9.82 1.32
CA PRO A 50 -31.41 -10.31 2.62
C PRO A 50 -31.55 -11.84 2.57
N ASN A 51 -30.91 -12.54 3.51
CA ASN A 51 -31.04 -13.99 3.62
C ASN A 51 -32.50 -14.33 4.00
N LYS A 52 -33.19 -15.10 3.15
CA LYS A 52 -34.58 -15.54 3.38
C LYS A 52 -34.66 -16.60 4.47
#